data_AF-A0A9P6ZM64-F1
#
_entry.id   AF-A0A9P6ZM64-F1
#
_cell.length_a   1.000
_cell.length_b   1.000
_cell.length_c   1.000
_cell.angle_alpha   90.00
_cell.angle_beta   90.00
_cell.angle_gamma   90.00
#
_symmetry.space_group_name_H-M   'P 1'
#
loop_
_entity.id
_entity.type
_entity.pdbx_description
1 polymer ?
#
loop_
_entity_poly.entity_id
_entity_poly.type
_entity_poly.pdbx_seq_one_letter_code
_entity_poly.pdbx_strand_id
1 'polypeptide(L)'
;MYRVSPFIEGLLGQAALPLNLSVNPPKGLTYGNYMSPFVEFASGYLTNPEAAGGCQYCPAKTADQFVHSRFNIKYSDHWRNLGIVFGFVAFNIVAVFWFIYFMRIRTSLLSGRT
;
A
#
# COMPACT_ATOMS: atom_id res chain seq x y z
N MET A 1 1.47 -13.44 0.94
CA MET A 1 0.58 -12.83 -0.07
C MET A 1 -0.43 -11.98 0.65
N TYR A 2 -0.26 -10.65 0.60
CA TYR A 2 -1.32 -9.75 1.04
C TYR A 2 -2.54 -9.92 0.13
N ARG A 3 -3.71 -10.17 0.72
CA ARG A 3 -4.99 -9.94 0.06
C ARG A 3 -5.32 -8.48 0.30
N VAL A 4 -4.93 -7.64 -0.65
CA VAL A 4 -5.22 -6.20 -0.61
C VAL A 4 -6.69 -6.00 -0.95
N SER A 5 -7.32 -4.95 -0.40
CA SER A 5 -8.72 -4.66 -0.76
C SER A 5 -8.81 -4.35 -2.26
N PRO A 6 -9.95 -4.63 -2.93
CA PRO A 6 -10.09 -4.42 -4.37
C PRO A 6 -9.81 -2.97 -4.79
N PHE A 7 -9.96 -2.01 -3.87
CA PHE A 7 -9.63 -0.61 -4.12
C PHE A 7 -8.12 -0.35 -4.24
N ILE A 8 -7.31 -1.04 -3.42
CA ILE A 8 -5.84 -0.94 -3.48
C ILE A 8 -5.28 -1.86 -4.57
N GLU A 9 -5.93 -3.00 -4.87
CA GLU A 9 -5.56 -3.84 -6.01
C GLU A 9 -5.72 -3.12 -7.34
N GLY A 10 -6.72 -2.24 -7.51
CA GLY A 10 -6.85 -1.44 -8.73
C GLY A 10 -5.67 -0.50 -8.97
N LEU A 11 -5.11 0.07 -7.90
CA LEU A 11 -3.91 0.93 -7.96
C LEU A 11 -2.63 0.12 -8.21
N LEU A 12 -2.52 -1.05 -7.58
CA LEU A 12 -1.35 -1.94 -7.71
C LEU A 12 -1.37 -2.76 -9.01
N GLY A 13 -2.55 -3.04 -9.56
CA GLY A 13 -2.74 -3.81 -10.79
C GLY A 13 -2.18 -3.11 -12.02
N GLN A 14 -2.14 -1.78 -12.02
CA GLN A 14 -1.48 -0.98 -13.06
C GLN A 14 0.03 -1.19 -13.08
N ALA A 15 0.64 -1.52 -11.93
CA ALA A 15 2.07 -1.79 -11.82
C ALA A 15 2.47 -3.24 -12.17
N ALA A 16 1.48 -4.14 -12.26
CA ALA A 16 1.69 -5.54 -12.64
C ALA A 16 1.40 -5.82 -14.13
N LEU A 17 0.85 -4.84 -14.84
CA LEU A 17 0.62 -4.94 -16.28
C LEU A 17 1.88 -4.53 -17.05
N PRO A 18 2.18 -5.22 -18.17
CA PRO A 18 3.28 -4.83 -19.03
C PRO A 18 2.98 -3.47 -19.66
N LEU A 19 3.79 -2.47 -19.31
CA LEU A 19 3.78 -1.18 -19.99
C LEU A 19 4.61 -1.29 -21.26
N ASN A 20 4.03 -0.90 -22.40
CA ASN A 20 4.76 -0.82 -23.65
C ASN A 20 5.57 0.48 -23.70
N LEU A 21 6.89 0.35 -23.55
CA LEU A 21 7.82 1.46 -23.62
C LEU A 21 8.57 1.41 -24.96
N SER A 22 8.26 2.34 -25.86
CA SER A 22 8.96 2.47 -27.14
C SER A 22 10.25 3.29 -26.96
N VAL A 23 11.24 2.67 -26.34
CA VAL A 23 12.60 3.22 -26.24
C VAL A 23 13.50 2.45 -27.19
N ASN A 24 14.10 3.17 -28.14
CA ASN A 24 14.94 2.59 -29.16
C ASN A 24 16.42 2.65 -28.70
N PRO A 25 17.09 1.52 -28.46
CA PRO A 25 18.48 1.51 -28.02
C PRO A 25 19.42 2.02 -29.14
N PRO A 26 20.59 2.58 -28.79
CA PRO A 26 21.63 2.90 -29.77
C PRO A 26 22.02 1.67 -30.58
N LYS A 27 22.40 1.88 -31.85
CA LYS A 27 22.75 0.80 -32.79
C LYS A 27 23.81 -0.14 -32.18
N GLY A 28 23.47 -1.42 -32.03
CA GLY A 28 24.36 -2.47 -31.52
C GLY A 28 24.17 -2.87 -30.05
N LEU A 29 23.28 -2.21 -29.30
CA LEU A 29 22.91 -2.60 -27.93
C LEU A 29 21.55 -3.29 -27.88
N THR A 30 21.44 -4.37 -27.11
CA THR A 30 20.15 -4.97 -26.77
C THR A 30 19.43 -4.11 -25.74
N TYR A 31 18.09 -4.13 -25.76
CA TYR A 31 17.29 -3.39 -24.79
C TYR A 31 17.58 -3.82 -23.35
N GLY A 32 17.83 -5.11 -23.12
CA GLY A 32 18.27 -5.64 -21.84
C GLY A 32 19.55 -4.97 -21.31
N ASN A 33 20.54 -4.75 -22.18
CA ASN A 33 21.79 -4.09 -21.80
C ASN A 33 21.61 -2.58 -21.58
N TYR A 34 20.80 -1.93 -22.41
CA TYR A 34 20.52 -0.50 -22.29
C TYR A 34 19.70 -0.16 -21.03
N MET A 35 18.71 -1.00 -20.70
CA MET A 35 17.82 -0.81 -19.55
C MET A 35 18.35 -1.46 -18.26
N SER A 36 19.43 -2.23 -18.30
CA SER A 36 20.02 -2.89 -17.12
C SER A 36 20.18 -1.93 -15.91
N PRO A 37 20.82 -0.75 -16.04
CA PRO A 37 20.95 0.17 -14.90
C PRO A 37 19.60 0.76 -14.45
N PHE A 38 18.63 0.88 -15.36
CA PHE A 38 17.29 1.36 -15.03
C PHE A 38 16.48 0.32 -14.26
N VAL A 39 16.58 -0.96 -14.64
CA VAL A 39 15.90 -2.07 -13.95
C VAL A 39 16.47 -2.26 -12.54
N GLU A 40 17.77 -2.04 -12.37
CA GLU A 40 18.46 -2.09 -11.07
C GLU A 40 18.01 -0.96 -10.14
N PHE A 41 17.82 0.24 -10.68
CA PHE A 41 17.34 1.40 -9.91
C PHE A 41 15.83 1.38 -9.62
N ALA A 42 15.01 1.05 -10.63
CA ALA A 42 13.55 1.17 -10.56
C ALA A 42 12.83 -0.10 -10.07
N SER A 43 13.58 -1.16 -9.71
CA SER A 43 13.08 -2.47 -9.27
C SER A 43 11.94 -3.00 -10.16
N GLY A 44 12.28 -3.70 -11.25
CA GLY A 44 11.28 -4.27 -12.16
C GLY A 44 11.85 -5.43 -12.98
N TYR A 45 11.13 -5.87 -14.01
CA TYR A 45 11.66 -6.84 -14.97
C TYR A 45 11.23 -6.54 -16.40
N LEU A 46 12.02 -7.05 -17.34
CA LEU A 46 11.77 -6.96 -18.77
C LEU A 46 11.10 -8.23 -19.25
N THR A 47 9.99 -8.10 -19.95
CA THR A 47 9.30 -9.26 -20.55
C THR A 47 10.02 -9.73 -21.81
N ASN A 48 10.74 -8.83 -22.51
CA ASN A 48 11.48 -9.15 -23.73
C ASN A 48 12.84 -8.40 -23.77
N PRO A 49 13.93 -9.00 -23.27
CA PRO A 49 15.24 -8.33 -23.21
C PRO A 49 15.98 -8.27 -24.56
N GLU A 50 15.57 -9.06 -25.56
CA GLU A 50 16.25 -9.16 -26.87
C GLU A 50 15.67 -8.23 -27.95
N ALA A 51 14.49 -7.65 -27.74
CA ALA A 51 13.85 -6.83 -28.74
C ALA A 51 14.60 -5.50 -28.99
N ALA A 52 14.85 -5.18 -30.25
CA ALA A 52 15.47 -3.94 -30.69
C ALA A 52 14.47 -2.75 -30.76
N GLY A 53 13.20 -2.97 -30.44
CA GLY A 53 12.17 -1.93 -30.37
C GLY A 53 10.85 -2.47 -29.77
N GLY A 54 10.09 -1.60 -29.11
CA GLY A 54 8.78 -1.93 -28.54
C GLY A 54 8.82 -2.93 -27.38
N CYS A 55 9.62 -2.64 -26.34
CA CYS A 55 9.78 -3.54 -25.21
C CYS A 55 8.72 -3.32 -24.13
N GLN A 56 8.32 -4.43 -23.50
CA GLN A 56 7.43 -4.42 -22.35
C GLN A 56 8.23 -4.42 -21.05
N TYR A 57 7.98 -3.41 -20.21
CA TYR A 57 8.56 -3.28 -18.88
C TYR A 57 7.47 -3.46 -17.83
N CYS A 58 7.75 -4.30 -16.83
CA CYS A 58 6.90 -4.51 -15.67
C CYS A 58 7.58 -3.92 -14.42
N PRO A 59 7.01 -2.86 -13.81
CA PRO A 59 7.59 -2.22 -12.63
C PRO A 59 7.41 -3.02 -11.33
N ALA A 60 6.62 -4.10 -11.30
CA ALA A 60 6.55 -4.98 -10.14
C ALA A 60 6.17 -6.41 -10.55
N LYS A 61 6.86 -7.41 -9.97
CA LYS A 61 6.51 -8.83 -10.14
C LYS A 61 5.33 -9.25 -9.25
N THR A 62 5.17 -8.58 -8.11
CA THR A 62 4.12 -8.89 -7.14
C THR A 62 3.78 -7.64 -6.33
N ALA A 63 2.51 -7.50 -5.94
CA ALA A 63 2.03 -6.41 -5.08
C ALA A 63 2.86 -6.28 -3.79
N ASP A 64 3.28 -7.40 -3.20
CA ASP A 64 4.14 -7.40 -2.01
C ASP A 64 5.48 -6.65 -2.23
N GLN A 65 6.13 -6.81 -3.40
CA GLN A 65 7.38 -6.10 -3.71
C GLN A 65 7.15 -4.60 -3.91
N PHE A 66 6.08 -4.21 -4.61
CA PHE A 66 5.77 -2.81 -4.81
C PHE A 66 5.49 -2.09 -3.48
N VAL A 67 4.70 -2.74 -2.61
CA VAL A 67 4.33 -2.19 -1.30
C VAL A 67 5.54 -2.11 -0.35
N HIS A 68 6.43 -3.11 -0.39
CA HIS A 68 7.68 -3.06 0.35
C HIS A 68 8.62 -1.95 -0.14
N SER A 69 8.87 -1.84 -1.45
CA SER A 69 9.82 -0.89 -2.01
C SER A 69 9.35 0.56 -1.93
N ARG A 70 8.04 0.81 -2.08
CA ARG A 70 7.48 2.17 -2.11
C ARG A 70 7.00 2.66 -0.76
N PHE A 71 6.44 1.79 0.07
CA PHE A 71 5.77 2.19 1.31
C PHE A 71 6.44 1.62 2.57
N ASN A 72 7.48 0.79 2.44
CA ASN A 72 8.18 0.14 3.56
C ASN A 72 7.22 -0.59 4.53
N ILE A 73 6.07 -1.04 4.04
CA ILE A 73 5.07 -1.75 4.83
C ILE A 73 5.50 -3.20 4.92
N LYS A 74 5.99 -3.60 6.10
CA LYS A 74 6.41 -4.97 6.38
C LYS A 74 5.24 -5.81 6.87
N TYR A 75 5.17 -7.07 6.41
CA TYR A 75 4.09 -7.99 6.78
C TYR A 75 4.07 -8.24 8.28
N SER A 76 5.23 -8.18 8.94
CA SER A 76 5.37 -8.31 10.40
C SER A 76 4.51 -7.33 11.21
N ASP A 77 4.19 -6.15 10.66
CA ASP A 77 3.60 -5.06 11.44
C ASP A 77 2.06 -5.06 11.40
N HIS A 78 1.45 -5.99 10.67
CA HIS A 78 -0.01 -6.06 10.51
C HIS A 78 -0.76 -6.22 11.84
N TRP A 79 -0.25 -7.04 12.77
CA TRP A 79 -0.87 -7.23 14.10
C TRP A 79 -0.80 -5.99 14.98
N ARG A 80 0.31 -5.23 14.91
CA ARG A 80 0.46 -3.97 15.64
C ARG A 80 -0.56 -2.95 15.16
N ASN A 81 -0.70 -2.82 13.84
CA ASN A 81 -1.65 -1.87 13.25
C ASN A 81 -3.10 -2.23 13.57
N LEU A 82 -3.46 -3.52 13.54
CA LEU A 82 -4.78 -3.98 13.97
C LEU A 82 -5.04 -3.69 15.46
N GLY A 83 -4.04 -3.92 16.31
CA GLY A 83 -4.13 -3.60 17.74
C GLY A 83 -4.36 -2.11 18.02
N ILE A 84 -3.70 -1.21 17.28
CA ILE A 84 -3.88 0.24 17.44
C ILE A 84 -5.30 0.66 17.08
N VAL A 85 -5.84 0.16 15.97
CA VAL A 85 -7.22 0.46 15.54
C VAL A 85 -8.23 -0.06 16.57
N PHE A 86 -8.05 -1.29 17.03
CA PHE A 86 -8.92 -1.88 18.05
C PHE A 86 -8.85 -1.12 19.38
N GLY A 87 -7.64 -0.73 19.80
CA GLY A 87 -7.43 0.10 20.99
C GLY A 87 -8.11 1.47 20.89
N PHE A 88 -8.05 2.12 19.73
CA PHE A 88 -8.76 3.38 19.50
C PHE A 88 -10.28 3.20 19.61
N VAL A 89 -10.85 2.15 19.01
CA VAL A 89 -12.28 1.87 19.10
C VAL A 89 -12.69 1.59 20.55
N ALA A 90 -11.95 0.74 21.27
CA ALA A 90 -12.24 0.43 22.67
C ALA A 90 -12.16 1.68 23.56
N PHE A 91 -11.14 2.53 23.39
CA PHE A 91 -11.01 3.79 24.12
C PHE A 91 -12.20 4.72 23.89
N ASN A 92 -12.64 4.88 22.64
CA ASN A 92 -13.79 5.73 22.32
C ASN A 92 -15.09 5.20 22.96
N ILE A 93 -15.32 3.89 22.95
CA ILE A 93 -16.47 3.27 23.59
C ILE A 93 -16.47 3.56 25.10
N VAL A 94 -15.33 3.34 25.77
CA VAL A 94 -15.17 3.61 27.21
C VAL A 94 -15.38 5.09 27.50
N ALA A 95 -14.82 5.99 26.68
CA ALA A 95 -14.99 7.43 26.83
C ALA A 95 -16.47 7.83 26.76
N VAL A 96 -17.24 7.31 25.78
CA VAL A 96 -18.68 7.59 25.66
C VAL A 96 -19.44 7.15 26.91
N PHE A 97 -19.22 5.93 27.41
CA PHE A 97 -19.88 5.48 28.63
C PHE A 97 -19.49 6.31 29.85
N TRP A 98 -18.21 6.67 29.97
CA TRP A 98 -17.71 7.50 31.07
C TRP A 98 -18.34 8.89 31.06
N PHE A 99 -18.40 9.55 29.90
CA PHE A 99 -19.05 10.86 29.74
C PHE A 99 -20.56 10.80 30.02
N ILE A 100 -21.27 9.78 29.53
CA ILE A 100 -22.70 9.60 29.80
C ILE A 100 -22.94 9.40 31.29
N TYR A 101 -22.16 8.54 31.96
CA TYR A 101 -22.30 8.29 33.39
C TYR A 101 -22.07 9.57 34.20
N PHE A 102 -20.99 10.30 33.92
CA PHE A 102 -20.63 11.52 34.66
C PHE A 102 -21.65 12.65 34.44
N MET A 103 -22.09 12.89 33.20
CA MET A 103 -23.10 13.90 32.92
C MET A 103 -24.47 13.52 33.50
N ARG A 104 -24.88 12.25 33.41
CA ARG A 104 -26.20 11.82 33.87
C ARG A 104 -26.33 11.84 35.40
N ILE A 105 -25.27 11.53 36.15
CA ILE A 105 -25.25 11.62 37.62
C ILE A 105 -25.28 13.06 38.14
N ARG A 106 -24.62 13.99 37.46
CA ARG A 106 -24.64 15.40 37.88
C ARG A 106 -25.99 16.06 37.57
N THR A 107 -26.66 15.65 36.50
CA THR A 107 -28.00 16.16 36.15
C THR A 107 -29.09 15.57 37.05
N SER A 108 -29.01 14.28 37.44
CA SER A 108 -30.00 13.70 38.35
C SER A 108 -29.95 14.29 39.77
N LEU A 109 -28.78 14.75 40.22
CA LEU A 109 -28.62 15.45 41.50
C LEU A 109 -29.13 16.90 41.48
N LEU A 110 -29.09 17.58 40.32
CA LEU A 110 -29.62 18.95 40.17
C LEU A 110 -31.12 18.98 39.91
N SER A 111 -31.67 17.99 39.20
CA SER A 111 -33.10 17.93 38.86
C SER A 111 -34.02 17.50 40.01
N GLY A 112 -33.48 16.99 41.13
CA GLY A 112 -34.25 16.58 42.31
C GLY A 112 -34.40 17.67 43.40
N ARG A 113 -33.97 18.91 43.14
CA ARG A 113 -34.00 20.04 44.11
C ARG A 113 -34.75 21.28 43.56
N THR A 114 -35.84 21.06 42.84
CA THR A 114 -36.85 22.08 42.49
C THR A 114 -38.22 21.46 42.62
#